data_AF-A0A9W6TC83-F1
#
_entry.id   AF-A0A9W6TC83-F1
#
_cell.length_a   1.000
_cell.length_b   1.000
_cell.length_c   1.000
_cell.angle_alpha   90.00
_cell.angle_beta   90.00
_cell.angle_gamma   90.00
#
_symmetry.space_group_name_H-M   'P 1'
#
loop_
_entity.id
_entity.type
_entity.pdbx_description
1 polymer ?
#
loop_
_entity_poly.entity_id
_entity_poly.type
_entity_poly.pdbx_seq_one_letter_code
_entity_poly.pdbx_strand_id
1 'polypeptide(L)'
;MAPSAASPPSPTDLECGLAPPASPDRRQLERDLVLAFDSRELRRHEAWCLVETAWLDAWMSYVLGGDAQRPGPLSNDALFDRHEYRVRDNLQQTRDYRGVNPQVYALYTELYGDGGAKPIVRWTLDIYAVPVMVDDVTEMLHAPRLKARALVTELNEQLETREKGLKRSLETREEKESWTYRCLCRCEFLVPCLYRLLGGGPTYKKEEQSSWSSYLCCCARRKKKRRSKKKSKKAKRSREEDDSEESETSSDEETHGLLG
;
A
#
# COMPACT_ATOMS: atom_id res chain seq x y z
N MET A 1 -38.91 -49.16 10.70
CA MET A 1 -38.38 -47.79 10.53
C MET A 1 -36.97 -47.91 9.99
N ALA A 2 -36.64 -47.18 8.92
CA ALA A 2 -35.38 -47.36 8.18
C ALA A 2 -34.24 -46.49 8.75
N PRO A 3 -32.97 -46.94 8.68
CA PRO A 3 -31.82 -46.12 9.05
C PRO A 3 -31.55 -45.04 7.99
N SER A 4 -31.32 -43.81 8.44
CA SER A 4 -31.01 -42.67 7.56
C SER A 4 -29.57 -42.78 7.04
N ALA A 5 -29.37 -42.62 5.73
CA ALA A 5 -28.06 -42.69 5.10
C ALA A 5 -27.30 -41.36 5.29
N ALA A 6 -26.08 -41.42 5.84
CA ALA A 6 -25.21 -40.27 5.96
C ALA A 6 -24.50 -39.96 4.63
N SER A 7 -24.55 -38.70 4.18
CA SER A 7 -23.84 -38.23 2.99
C SER A 7 -22.32 -38.14 3.22
N PRO A 8 -21.47 -38.40 2.21
CA PRO A 8 -20.03 -38.25 2.33
C PRO A 8 -19.61 -36.76 2.39
N PRO A 9 -18.51 -36.43 3.09
CA PRO A 9 -17.98 -35.07 3.12
C PRO A 9 -17.40 -34.67 1.76
N SER A 10 -17.57 -33.40 1.40
CA SER A 10 -16.97 -32.79 0.20
C SER A 10 -15.44 -32.69 0.30
N PRO A 11 -14.71 -32.73 -0.83
CA PRO A 11 -13.27 -32.56 -0.83
C PRO A 11 -12.91 -31.11 -0.50
N THR A 12 -12.17 -30.91 0.59
CA THR A 12 -11.58 -29.61 0.93
C THR A 12 -10.33 -29.38 0.08
N ASP A 13 -10.40 -28.43 -0.86
CA ASP A 13 -9.24 -28.00 -1.63
C ASP A 13 -8.18 -27.38 -0.71
N LEU A 14 -7.03 -28.06 -0.62
CA LEU A 14 -5.85 -27.58 0.11
C LEU A 14 -5.08 -26.58 -0.76
N GLU A 15 -5.69 -25.43 -1.02
CA GLU A 15 -5.06 -24.34 -1.75
C GLU A 15 -3.92 -23.74 -0.91
N CYS A 16 -2.69 -23.89 -1.40
CA CYS A 16 -1.49 -23.49 -0.67
C CYS A 16 -1.40 -21.96 -0.58
N GLY A 17 -1.79 -21.42 0.58
CA GLY A 17 -1.83 -19.99 0.90
C GLY A 17 -0.47 -19.29 0.85
N LEU A 18 -0.01 -18.98 -0.35
CA LEU A 18 0.96 -17.93 -0.65
C LEU A 18 0.29 -16.90 -1.56
N ALA A 19 -0.85 -16.37 -1.11
CA ALA A 19 -1.34 -15.11 -1.64
C ALA A 19 -0.21 -14.07 -1.51
N PRO A 20 0.09 -13.28 -2.57
CA PRO A 20 0.98 -12.14 -2.42
C PRO A 20 0.49 -11.25 -1.27
N PRO A 21 1.39 -10.59 -0.51
CA PRO A 21 0.94 -9.63 0.49
C PRO A 21 0.03 -8.62 -0.21
N ALA A 22 -1.19 -8.46 0.31
CA ALA A 22 -2.16 -7.54 -0.26
C ALA A 22 -1.49 -6.18 -0.41
N SER A 23 -1.48 -5.64 -1.64
CA SER A 23 -0.92 -4.32 -1.90
C SER A 23 -1.59 -3.32 -0.95
N PRO A 24 -0.83 -2.46 -0.25
CA PRO A 24 -1.41 -1.51 0.68
C PRO A 24 -2.53 -0.74 -0.01
N ASP A 25 -3.72 -0.78 0.58
CA ASP A 25 -4.89 -0.03 0.09
C ASP A 25 -4.53 1.47 0.05
N ARG A 26 -5.15 2.20 -0.87
CA ARG A 26 -5.04 3.66 -0.99
C ARG A 26 -5.21 4.34 0.36
N ARG A 27 -6.17 3.87 1.17
CA ARG A 27 -6.41 4.28 2.56
C ARG A 27 -5.13 4.30 3.41
N GLN A 28 -4.36 3.22 3.33
CA GLN A 28 -3.14 3.05 4.11
C GLN A 28 -2.01 3.96 3.62
N LEU A 29 -1.85 4.13 2.30
CA LEU A 29 -0.87 5.08 1.76
C LEU A 29 -1.21 6.53 2.13
N GLU A 30 -2.50 6.93 2.01
CA GLU A 30 -2.95 8.27 2.40
C GLU A 30 -2.73 8.53 3.90
N ARG A 31 -3.03 7.53 4.75
CA ARG A 31 -2.79 7.59 6.20
C ARG A 31 -1.31 7.72 6.54
N ASP A 32 -0.49 6.81 6.01
CA ASP A 32 0.92 6.72 6.36
C ASP A 32 1.68 7.97 5.83
N LEU A 33 1.23 8.55 4.71
CA LEU A 33 1.71 9.86 4.22
C LEU A 33 1.36 11.01 5.18
N VAL A 34 0.11 11.10 5.66
CA VAL A 34 -0.29 12.17 6.59
C VAL A 34 0.43 12.03 7.94
N LEU A 35 0.51 10.81 8.49
CA LEU A 35 1.19 10.53 9.76
C LEU A 35 2.70 10.82 9.71
N ALA A 36 3.34 10.71 8.55
CA ALA A 36 4.75 11.11 8.38
C ALA A 36 5.00 12.61 8.59
N PHE A 37 3.95 13.44 8.57
CA PHE A 37 4.00 14.89 8.82
C PHE A 37 3.18 15.34 10.02
N ASP A 38 2.54 14.44 10.77
CA ASP A 38 1.73 14.77 11.96
C ASP A 38 2.61 15.06 13.20
N SER A 39 3.33 16.19 13.13
CA SER A 39 4.06 16.78 14.24
C SER A 39 3.12 17.61 15.13
N ARG A 40 3.30 17.45 16.46
CA ARG A 40 2.70 18.32 17.49
C ARG A 40 3.47 19.61 17.73
N GLU A 41 4.65 19.74 17.14
CA GLU A 41 5.51 20.92 17.22
C GLU A 41 5.42 21.73 15.94
N LEU A 42 5.19 23.04 16.07
CA LEU A 42 5.27 24.02 14.99
C LEU A 42 6.69 24.57 14.89
N ARG A 43 7.13 24.91 13.67
CA ARG A 43 8.38 25.64 13.46
C ARG A 43 8.22 27.12 13.79
N ARG A 44 9.34 27.85 13.85
CA ARG A 44 9.31 29.32 13.93
C ARG A 44 8.52 29.88 12.74
N HIS A 45 7.63 30.84 13.01
CA HIS A 45 6.74 31.48 12.04
C HIS A 45 5.65 30.57 11.43
N GLU A 46 5.45 29.35 11.94
CA GLU A 46 4.27 28.55 11.62
C GLU A 46 3.13 28.83 12.61
N ALA A 47 1.90 28.58 12.16
CA ALA A 47 0.67 28.73 12.90
C ALA A 47 -0.23 27.49 12.73
N TRP A 48 -1.18 27.30 13.64
CA TRP A 48 -2.13 26.19 13.57
C TRP A 48 -3.19 26.45 12.51
N CYS A 49 -3.43 25.48 11.63
CA CYS A 49 -4.60 25.44 10.77
C CYS A 49 -5.72 24.68 11.48
N LEU A 50 -6.85 25.31 11.70
CA LEU A 50 -8.00 24.72 12.40
C LEU A 50 -8.94 24.03 11.39
N VAL A 51 -9.29 22.78 11.68
CA VAL A 51 -10.14 21.91 10.87
C VAL A 51 -11.28 21.37 11.73
N GLU A 52 -12.50 21.33 11.20
CA GLU A 52 -13.67 20.80 11.92
C GLU A 52 -13.50 19.30 12.26
N THR A 53 -13.90 18.92 13.48
CA THR A 53 -13.72 17.53 13.96
C THR A 53 -14.55 16.54 13.14
N ALA A 54 -15.73 16.94 12.65
CA ALA A 54 -16.60 16.07 11.86
C ALA A 54 -15.94 15.56 10.57
N TRP A 55 -15.20 16.42 9.86
CA TRP A 55 -14.45 16.02 8.68
C TRP A 55 -13.26 15.13 9.04
N LEU A 56 -12.54 15.44 10.13
CA LEU A 56 -11.43 14.61 10.62
C LEU A 56 -11.88 13.22 11.08
N ASP A 57 -13.04 13.11 11.73
CA ASP A 57 -13.61 11.83 12.15
C ASP A 57 -14.06 10.98 10.94
N ALA A 58 -14.60 11.62 9.90
CA ALA A 58 -14.89 10.95 8.62
C ALA A 58 -13.60 10.48 7.92
N TRP A 59 -12.55 11.30 7.91
CA TRP A 59 -11.23 10.91 7.40
C TRP A 59 -10.61 9.75 8.18
N MET A 60 -10.60 9.83 9.51
CA MET A 60 -10.12 8.75 10.40
C MET A 60 -10.90 7.46 10.18
N SER A 61 -12.22 7.55 10.04
CA SER A 61 -13.08 6.41 9.73
C SER A 61 -12.74 5.80 8.36
N TYR A 62 -12.48 6.63 7.34
CA TYR A 62 -12.06 6.18 6.01
C TYR A 62 -10.70 5.45 6.04
N VAL A 63 -9.70 5.99 6.73
CA VAL A 63 -8.34 5.43 6.71
C VAL A 63 -8.11 4.26 7.68
N LEU A 64 -8.99 4.08 8.68
CA LEU A 64 -8.94 2.94 9.62
C LEU A 64 -10.00 1.86 9.33
N GLY A 65 -11.15 2.22 8.75
CA GLY A 65 -12.25 1.31 8.45
C GLY A 65 -12.22 0.78 7.01
N GLY A 66 -12.59 -0.49 6.84
CA GLY A 66 -12.64 -1.14 5.52
C GLY A 66 -13.77 -0.63 4.62
N ASP A 67 -14.96 -0.40 5.19
CA ASP A 67 -16.18 -0.08 4.42
C ASP A 67 -16.56 1.41 4.45
N ALA A 68 -15.82 2.25 5.19
CA ALA A 68 -16.09 3.68 5.27
C ALA A 68 -15.86 4.37 3.92
N GLN A 69 -16.73 5.31 3.56
CA GLN A 69 -16.62 6.10 2.33
C GLN A 69 -15.48 7.13 2.45
N ARG A 70 -14.79 7.42 1.34
CA ARG A 70 -13.78 8.49 1.27
C ARG A 70 -14.43 9.84 1.63
N PRO A 71 -13.84 10.65 2.53
CA PRO A 71 -14.40 11.95 2.85
C PRO A 71 -14.47 12.83 1.60
N GLY A 72 -15.43 13.74 1.59
CA GLY A 72 -15.48 14.81 0.59
C GLY A 72 -14.35 15.83 0.79
N PRO A 73 -14.37 16.93 0.01
CA PRO A 73 -13.45 18.05 0.20
C PRO A 73 -13.44 18.54 1.65
N LEU A 74 -12.29 19.02 2.11
CA LEU A 74 -12.14 19.59 3.45
C LEU A 74 -13.10 20.77 3.58
N SER A 75 -14.03 20.70 4.53
CA SER A 75 -14.89 21.81 4.90
C SER A 75 -14.60 22.26 6.32
N ASN A 76 -14.97 23.52 6.59
CA ASN A 76 -15.05 24.12 7.92
C ASN A 76 -16.42 24.76 8.14
N ASP A 77 -17.42 24.41 7.31
CA ASP A 77 -18.76 25.00 7.29
C ASP A 77 -19.44 24.90 8.66
N ALA A 78 -19.21 23.84 9.43
CA ALA A 78 -19.85 23.66 10.73
C ALA A 78 -19.33 24.65 11.80
N LEU A 79 -18.17 25.29 11.56
CA LEU A 79 -17.56 26.28 12.44
C LEU A 79 -18.05 27.71 12.17
N PHE A 80 -18.70 27.96 11.03
CA PHE A 80 -19.20 29.28 10.65
C PHE A 80 -20.72 29.37 10.75
N ASP A 81 -21.20 30.56 11.14
CA ASP A 81 -22.59 30.94 10.91
C ASP A 81 -22.69 31.57 9.52
N ARG A 82 -23.45 30.93 8.63
CA ARG A 82 -23.66 31.40 7.24
C ARG A 82 -24.57 32.63 7.13
N HIS A 83 -25.37 32.93 8.16
CA HIS A 83 -26.22 34.11 8.20
C HIS A 83 -25.47 35.33 8.74
N GLU A 84 -24.64 35.12 9.76
CA GLU A 84 -23.88 36.19 10.43
C GLU A 84 -22.47 36.38 9.86
N TYR A 85 -22.03 35.52 8.92
CA TYR A 85 -20.71 35.53 8.28
C TYR A 85 -19.52 35.55 9.26
N ARG A 86 -19.69 34.94 10.44
CA ARG A 86 -18.69 34.87 11.52
C ARG A 86 -18.49 33.45 12.02
N VAL A 87 -17.38 33.23 12.73
CA VAL A 87 -17.17 31.99 13.49
C VAL A 87 -18.26 31.89 14.56
N ARG A 88 -18.85 30.70 14.74
CA ARG A 88 -19.91 30.47 15.74
C ARG A 88 -19.38 30.68 17.16
N ASP A 89 -20.25 31.10 18.06
CA ASP A 89 -19.91 31.29 19.47
C ASP A 89 -19.86 29.94 20.23
N ASN A 90 -19.02 29.86 21.27
CA ASN A 90 -18.86 28.70 22.19
C ASN A 90 -18.32 27.38 21.57
N LEU A 91 -17.56 27.43 20.47
CA LEU A 91 -16.84 26.29 19.91
C LEU A 91 -15.71 25.83 20.82
N GLN A 92 -15.61 24.52 21.04
CA GLN A 92 -14.64 23.90 21.93
C GLN A 92 -13.57 23.15 21.14
N GLN A 93 -12.30 23.39 21.49
CA GLN A 93 -11.16 22.62 20.97
C GLN A 93 -11.34 21.12 21.25
N THR A 94 -10.84 20.26 20.34
CA THR A 94 -10.94 18.79 20.35
C THR A 94 -12.33 18.24 20.07
N ARG A 95 -13.39 18.93 20.52
CA ARG A 95 -14.79 18.59 20.27
C ARG A 95 -15.23 19.08 18.89
N ASP A 96 -15.26 20.38 18.66
CA ASP A 96 -15.85 20.95 17.44
C ASP A 96 -14.78 21.18 16.35
N TYR A 97 -13.54 21.47 16.74
CA TYR A 97 -12.40 21.63 15.83
C TYR A 97 -11.08 21.10 16.44
N ARG A 98 -10.09 20.84 15.57
CA ARG A 98 -8.72 20.50 15.95
C ARG A 98 -7.73 21.35 15.15
N GLY A 99 -6.60 21.69 15.77
CA GLY A 99 -5.48 22.28 15.06
C GLY A 99 -4.58 21.20 14.47
N VAL A 100 -4.17 21.41 13.22
CA VAL A 100 -3.13 20.64 12.53
C VAL A 100 -2.03 21.59 12.06
N ASN A 101 -0.83 21.07 11.84
CA ASN A 101 0.27 21.88 11.31
C ASN A 101 0.04 22.23 9.81
N PRO A 102 0.72 23.26 9.27
CA PRO A 102 0.54 23.70 7.89
C PRO A 102 0.76 22.61 6.82
N GLN A 103 1.66 21.64 7.08
CA GLN A 103 1.96 20.56 6.15
C GLN A 103 0.85 19.53 6.07
N VAL A 104 0.26 19.16 7.21
CA VAL A 104 -0.90 18.25 7.29
C VAL A 104 -2.12 18.91 6.66
N TYR A 105 -2.37 20.20 6.92
CA TYR A 105 -3.45 20.94 6.28
C TYR A 105 -3.32 20.93 4.74
N ALA A 106 -2.12 21.23 4.22
CA ALA A 106 -1.85 21.21 2.80
C ALA A 106 -2.08 19.82 2.17
N LEU A 107 -1.66 18.75 2.85
CA LEU A 107 -1.90 17.36 2.42
C LEU A 107 -3.39 17.03 2.33
N TYR A 108 -4.20 17.41 3.32
CA TYR A 108 -5.66 17.22 3.24
C TYR A 108 -6.27 17.96 2.04
N THR A 109 -5.87 19.22 1.81
CA THR A 109 -6.41 19.99 0.68
C THR A 109 -6.00 19.45 -0.69
N GLU A 110 -4.80 18.89 -0.86
CA GLU A 110 -4.37 18.29 -2.15
C GLU A 110 -4.92 16.84 -2.31
N LEU A 111 -5.16 16.09 -1.22
CA LEU A 111 -5.73 14.73 -1.28
C LEU A 111 -7.24 14.69 -1.55
N TYR A 112 -8.00 15.61 -0.96
CA TYR A 112 -9.48 15.59 -0.97
C TYR A 112 -10.10 16.83 -1.63
N GLY A 113 -9.31 17.89 -1.88
CA GLY A 113 -9.80 19.20 -2.26
C GLY A 113 -10.13 20.08 -1.04
N ASP A 114 -10.18 21.40 -1.25
CA ASP A 114 -10.57 22.38 -0.22
C ASP A 114 -12.04 22.78 -0.29
N GLY A 115 -12.79 22.39 -1.33
CA GLY A 115 -14.20 22.76 -1.52
C GLY A 115 -14.46 24.27 -1.59
N GLY A 116 -13.43 25.10 -1.77
CA GLY A 116 -13.50 26.56 -1.61
C GLY A 116 -13.47 27.05 -0.15
N ALA A 117 -13.29 26.17 0.84
CA ALA A 117 -13.15 26.52 2.24
C ALA A 117 -11.83 27.29 2.48
N LYS A 118 -11.92 28.45 3.13
CA LYS A 118 -10.74 29.24 3.49
C LYS A 118 -10.06 28.68 4.75
N PRO A 119 -8.72 28.64 4.82
CA PRO A 119 -8.00 28.16 5.99
C PRO A 119 -8.28 29.07 7.19
N ILE A 120 -8.67 28.47 8.33
CA ILE A 120 -8.76 29.17 9.62
C ILE A 120 -7.41 29.03 10.30
N VAL A 121 -6.62 30.10 10.37
CA VAL A 121 -5.25 30.05 10.91
C VAL A 121 -5.12 30.89 12.18
N ARG A 122 -4.44 30.33 13.19
CA ARG A 122 -4.23 30.93 14.52
C ARG A 122 -2.85 30.60 15.08
N TRP A 123 -2.22 31.56 15.77
CA TRP A 123 -0.95 31.34 16.46
C TRP A 123 -1.07 30.36 17.64
N THR A 124 -2.25 30.28 18.27
CA THR A 124 -2.59 29.33 19.32
C THR A 124 -3.69 28.37 18.83
N LEU A 125 -4.00 27.34 19.63
CA LEU A 125 -5.09 26.40 19.32
C LEU A 125 -6.49 26.94 19.66
N ASP A 126 -6.63 28.24 19.96
CA ASP A 126 -7.91 28.90 20.24
C ASP A 126 -8.44 29.59 18.97
N ILE A 127 -9.62 29.17 18.51
CA ILE A 127 -10.29 29.76 17.34
C ILE A 127 -10.68 31.23 17.53
N TYR A 128 -10.83 31.70 18.77
CA TYR A 128 -11.16 33.08 19.13
C TYR A 128 -9.93 33.98 19.30
N ALA A 129 -8.72 33.40 19.26
CA ALA A 129 -7.49 34.18 19.25
C ALA A 129 -7.37 35.05 17.98
N VAL A 130 -6.45 36.01 18.02
CA VAL A 130 -6.18 36.94 16.91
C VAL A 130 -5.88 36.14 15.62
N PRO A 131 -6.59 36.40 14.51
CA PRO A 131 -6.34 35.73 13.24
C PRO A 131 -4.96 36.11 12.69
N VAL A 132 -4.32 35.15 12.02
CA VAL A 132 -3.12 35.42 11.21
C VAL A 132 -3.53 36.18 9.95
N MET A 133 -2.70 37.13 9.48
CA MET A 133 -3.01 37.94 8.30
C MET A 133 -3.08 37.07 7.04
N VAL A 134 -3.91 37.45 6.07
CA VAL A 134 -4.14 36.64 4.86
C VAL A 134 -2.87 36.46 4.02
N ASP A 135 -2.01 37.49 4.00
CA ASP A 135 -0.73 37.46 3.29
C ASP A 135 0.25 36.49 3.99
N ASP A 136 0.44 36.63 5.30
CA ASP A 136 1.22 35.69 6.14
C ASP A 136 0.74 34.23 5.97
N VAL A 137 -0.58 34.00 5.96
CA VAL A 137 -1.17 32.67 5.74
C VAL A 137 -0.82 32.13 4.35
N THR A 138 -0.83 33.00 3.33
CA THR A 138 -0.52 32.62 1.95
C THR A 138 0.96 32.28 1.78
N GLU A 139 1.85 33.07 2.39
CA GLU A 139 3.29 32.81 2.43
C GLU A 139 3.61 31.53 3.22
N MET A 140 3.09 31.39 4.44
CA MET A 140 3.26 30.22 5.30
C MET A 140 2.80 28.92 4.61
N LEU A 141 1.67 28.94 3.91
CA LEU A 141 1.14 27.77 3.21
C LEU A 141 1.79 27.51 1.83
N HIS A 142 2.57 28.43 1.28
CA HIS A 142 3.14 28.30 -0.06
C HIS A 142 4.05 27.05 -0.20
N ALA A 143 5.08 26.94 0.63
CA ALA A 143 5.99 25.79 0.60
C ALA A 143 5.30 24.46 1.00
N PRO A 144 4.48 24.40 2.08
CA PRO A 144 3.66 23.23 2.40
C PRO A 144 2.77 22.73 1.25
N ARG A 145 2.13 23.64 0.50
CA ARG A 145 1.28 23.30 -0.65
C ARG A 145 2.07 22.71 -1.81
N LEU A 146 3.18 23.35 -2.20
CA LEU A 146 4.07 22.81 -3.25
C LEU A 146 4.58 21.42 -2.90
N LYS A 147 4.97 21.20 -1.64
CA LYS A 147 5.42 19.91 -1.14
C LYS A 147 4.29 18.88 -1.09
N ALA A 148 3.10 19.25 -0.60
CA ALA A 148 1.93 18.38 -0.56
C ALA A 148 1.55 17.91 -1.97
N ARG A 149 1.51 18.81 -2.95
CA ARG A 149 1.24 18.47 -4.35
C ARG A 149 2.21 17.43 -4.90
N ALA A 150 3.52 17.64 -4.73
CA ALA A 150 4.54 16.71 -5.19
C ALA A 150 4.37 15.31 -4.57
N LEU A 151 4.14 15.25 -3.25
CA LEU A 151 3.91 13.98 -2.52
C LEU A 151 2.63 13.27 -2.95
N VAL A 152 1.56 14.01 -3.21
CA VAL A 152 0.27 13.46 -3.68
C VAL A 152 0.38 12.98 -5.13
N THR A 153 1.13 13.69 -6.00
CA THR A 153 1.47 13.20 -7.35
C THR A 153 2.22 11.88 -7.26
N GLU A 154 3.28 11.79 -6.46
CA GLU A 154 4.05 10.56 -6.28
C GLU A 154 3.18 9.39 -5.75
N LEU A 155 2.31 9.66 -4.76
CA LEU A 155 1.37 8.65 -4.24
C LEU A 155 0.42 8.13 -5.33
N ASN A 156 -0.11 9.01 -6.19
CA ASN A 156 -0.98 8.61 -7.29
C ASN A 156 -0.22 7.81 -8.36
N GLU A 157 1.02 8.19 -8.71
CA GLU A 157 1.87 7.42 -9.63
C GLU A 157 2.19 6.01 -9.10
N GLN A 158 2.44 5.88 -7.80
CA GLN A 158 2.63 4.59 -7.14
C GLN A 158 1.36 3.72 -7.20
N LEU A 159 0.17 4.30 -7.02
CA LEU A 159 -1.11 3.59 -7.17
C LEU A 159 -1.33 3.11 -8.61
N GLU A 160 -1.24 4.02 -9.59
CA GLU A 160 -1.41 3.68 -11.01
C GLU A 160 -0.45 2.58 -11.48
N THR A 161 0.80 2.62 -11.03
CA THR A 161 1.82 1.64 -11.39
C THR A 161 1.46 0.25 -10.86
N ARG A 162 0.88 0.16 -9.65
CA ARG A 162 0.39 -1.10 -9.07
C ARG A 162 -0.83 -1.63 -9.82
N GLU A 163 -1.80 -0.79 -10.15
CA GLU A 163 -2.98 -1.18 -10.92
C GLU A 163 -2.62 -1.71 -12.32
N LYS A 164 -1.74 -0.99 -13.04
CA LYS A 164 -1.23 -1.41 -14.36
C LYS A 164 -0.43 -2.73 -14.26
N GLY A 165 0.34 -2.92 -13.19
CA GLY A 165 1.07 -4.16 -12.91
C GLY A 165 0.13 -5.35 -12.64
N LEU A 166 -0.91 -5.15 -11.82
CA LEU A 166 -1.94 -6.14 -11.52
C LEU A 166 -2.67 -6.56 -12.80
N LYS A 167 -3.15 -5.59 -13.59
CA LYS A 167 -3.86 -5.83 -14.85
C LYS A 167 -3.03 -6.65 -15.84
N ARG A 168 -1.78 -6.25 -16.08
CA ARG A 168 -0.86 -7.00 -16.95
C ARG A 168 -0.61 -8.43 -16.45
N SER A 169 -0.51 -8.63 -15.14
CA SER A 169 -0.36 -9.97 -14.55
C SER A 169 -1.59 -10.86 -14.77
N LEU A 170 -2.78 -10.27 -14.76
CA LEU A 170 -4.06 -10.96 -14.99
C LEU A 170 -4.23 -11.32 -16.47
N GLU A 171 -3.98 -10.37 -17.38
CA GLU A 171 -3.92 -10.60 -18.84
C GLU A 171 -2.93 -11.72 -19.19
N THR A 172 -1.71 -11.69 -18.62
CA THR A 172 -0.69 -12.73 -18.84
C THR A 172 -1.12 -14.12 -18.32
N ARG A 173 -2.03 -14.18 -17.34
CA ARG A 173 -2.60 -15.44 -16.84
C ARG A 173 -3.68 -15.95 -17.78
N GLU A 174 -4.62 -15.11 -18.21
CA GLU A 174 -5.67 -15.46 -19.15
C GLU A 174 -5.09 -15.93 -20.50
N GLU A 175 -4.04 -15.26 -21.02
CA GLU A 175 -3.34 -15.72 -22.23
C GLU A 175 -2.78 -17.14 -22.08
N LYS A 176 -2.14 -17.45 -20.93
CA LYS A 176 -1.60 -18.79 -20.64
C LYS A 176 -2.69 -19.83 -20.49
N GLU A 177 -3.77 -19.51 -19.78
CA GLU A 177 -4.93 -20.40 -19.64
C GLU A 177 -5.57 -20.67 -21.01
N SER A 178 -5.76 -19.64 -21.84
CA SER A 178 -6.25 -19.76 -23.21
C SER A 178 -5.36 -20.64 -24.09
N TRP A 179 -4.03 -20.55 -23.93
CA TRP A 179 -3.07 -21.40 -24.66
C TRP A 179 -3.15 -22.87 -24.20
N THR A 180 -3.29 -23.11 -22.89
CA THR A 180 -3.47 -24.47 -22.37
C THR A 180 -4.79 -25.11 -22.83
N TYR A 181 -5.89 -24.36 -22.87
CA TYR A 181 -7.17 -24.84 -23.40
C TYR A 181 -7.15 -25.03 -24.93
N ARG A 182 -6.45 -24.16 -25.70
CA ARG A 182 -6.20 -24.37 -27.14
C ARG A 182 -5.28 -25.55 -27.45
N CYS A 183 -4.50 -26.04 -26.49
CA CYS A 183 -3.69 -27.24 -26.66
C CYS A 183 -4.53 -28.52 -26.51
N LEU A 184 -5.51 -28.52 -25.61
CA LEU A 184 -6.35 -29.70 -25.32
C LEU A 184 -7.23 -30.12 -26.51
N CYS A 185 -7.68 -29.20 -27.35
CA CYS A 185 -8.41 -29.52 -28.59
C CYS A 185 -7.53 -30.00 -29.76
N ARG A 186 -6.21 -30.17 -29.57
CA ARG A 186 -5.33 -30.93 -30.47
C ARG A 186 -4.94 -32.32 -29.95
N CYS A 187 -5.39 -32.70 -28.75
CA CYS A 187 -5.09 -34.02 -28.18
C CYS A 187 -5.85 -35.18 -28.86
N GLU A 188 -6.93 -34.91 -29.60
CA GLU A 188 -7.57 -35.91 -30.48
C GLU A 188 -6.61 -36.44 -31.57
N PHE A 189 -5.56 -35.68 -31.92
CA PHE A 189 -4.49 -36.12 -32.83
C PHE A 189 -3.20 -36.61 -32.14
N LEU A 190 -3.03 -36.39 -30.83
CA LEU A 190 -1.89 -36.96 -30.08
C LEU A 190 -2.08 -38.46 -29.75
N VAL A 191 -3.32 -38.91 -29.55
CA VAL A 191 -3.62 -40.34 -29.36
C VAL A 191 -3.28 -41.17 -30.62
N PRO A 192 -3.64 -40.76 -31.85
CA PRO A 192 -3.19 -41.42 -33.09
C PRO A 192 -1.67 -41.38 -33.35
N CYS A 193 -0.98 -40.27 -33.05
CA CYS A 193 0.47 -40.17 -33.32
C CYS A 193 1.32 -41.09 -32.43
N LEU A 194 0.95 -41.26 -31.15
CA LEU A 194 1.60 -42.24 -30.27
C LEU A 194 1.31 -43.68 -30.71
N TYR A 195 0.11 -43.95 -31.26
CA TYR A 195 -0.27 -45.24 -31.82
C TYR A 195 0.68 -45.71 -32.95
N ARG A 196 1.17 -44.76 -33.77
CA ARG A 196 2.01 -45.06 -34.94
C ARG A 196 3.50 -45.20 -34.63
N LEU A 197 3.97 -44.65 -33.50
CA LEU A 197 5.37 -44.65 -33.09
C LEU A 197 5.71 -45.66 -31.99
N LEU A 198 4.73 -46.10 -31.18
CA LEU A 198 4.96 -47.00 -30.04
C LEU A 198 4.36 -48.41 -30.19
N GLY A 199 3.73 -48.73 -31.33
CA GLY A 199 3.34 -50.11 -31.66
C GLY A 199 2.29 -50.75 -30.75
N GLY A 200 1.57 -49.94 -29.98
CA GLY A 200 0.52 -50.38 -29.07
C GLY A 200 0.00 -49.20 -28.26
N GLY A 201 -1.31 -48.97 -28.31
CA GLY A 201 -1.94 -48.00 -27.41
C GLY A 201 -1.84 -48.46 -25.95
N PRO A 202 -2.03 -47.58 -24.96
CA PRO A 202 -2.09 -47.98 -23.56
C PRO A 202 -3.27 -48.95 -23.37
N THR A 203 -2.95 -50.25 -23.26
CA THR A 203 -3.90 -51.23 -22.77
C THR A 203 -4.06 -50.98 -21.28
N TYR A 204 -5.00 -50.10 -20.94
CA TYR A 204 -5.53 -49.99 -19.59
C TYR A 204 -6.09 -51.36 -19.24
N LYS A 205 -5.28 -52.16 -18.52
CA LYS A 205 -5.81 -53.30 -17.77
C LYS A 205 -6.93 -52.74 -16.92
N LYS A 206 -8.11 -53.38 -16.97
CA LYS A 206 -9.10 -53.20 -15.92
C LYS A 206 -8.47 -53.71 -14.64
N GLU A 207 -7.83 -52.81 -13.88
CA GLU A 207 -7.43 -53.12 -12.52
C GLU A 207 -8.69 -53.25 -11.68
N GLU A 208 -8.75 -54.34 -10.93
CA GLU A 208 -9.73 -54.54 -9.87
C GLU A 208 -9.62 -53.39 -8.87
N GLN A 209 -10.70 -53.14 -8.12
CA GLN A 209 -10.86 -51.99 -7.21
C GLN A 209 -9.69 -51.84 -6.23
N SER A 210 -8.66 -51.10 -6.63
CA SER A 210 -7.50 -50.82 -5.78
C SER A 210 -7.80 -49.60 -4.90
N SER A 211 -7.60 -49.80 -3.60
CA SER A 211 -7.95 -48.83 -2.56
C SER A 211 -7.28 -47.46 -2.81
N TRP A 212 -8.07 -46.40 -2.76
CA TRP A 212 -7.71 -44.99 -3.02
C TRP A 212 -6.78 -44.36 -1.95
N SER A 213 -5.92 -45.15 -1.30
CA SER A 213 -5.12 -44.74 -0.14
C SER A 213 -3.66 -44.38 -0.45
N SER A 214 -3.11 -44.76 -1.62
CA SER A 214 -1.66 -44.69 -1.88
C SER A 214 -1.16 -43.54 -2.77
N TYR A 215 -2.03 -42.72 -3.36
CA TYR A 215 -1.63 -41.64 -4.28
C TYR A 215 -1.46 -40.27 -3.61
N LEU A 216 -0.91 -40.25 -2.39
CA LEU A 216 -0.36 -39.03 -1.81
C LEU A 216 1.15 -38.90 -2.08
N CYS A 217 1.50 -37.75 -2.66
CA CYS A 217 2.79 -37.06 -2.55
C CYS A 217 3.92 -37.40 -3.57
N CYS A 218 3.98 -36.61 -4.65
CA CYS A 218 5.14 -36.47 -5.53
C CYS A 218 6.45 -36.01 -4.84
N CYS A 219 6.43 -35.58 -3.57
CA CYS A 219 7.61 -35.09 -2.86
C CYS A 219 8.66 -36.18 -2.56
N ALA A 220 8.29 -37.46 -2.57
CA ALA A 220 9.23 -38.57 -2.31
C ALA A 220 10.39 -38.63 -3.32
N ARG A 221 10.17 -38.30 -4.61
CA ARG A 221 11.20 -38.38 -5.66
C ARG A 221 12.29 -37.29 -5.57
N ARG A 222 12.09 -36.21 -4.81
CA ARG A 222 13.09 -35.12 -4.68
C ARG A 222 14.27 -35.45 -3.76
N LYS A 223 14.19 -36.47 -2.88
CA LYS A 223 15.26 -36.79 -1.91
C LYS A 223 16.50 -37.49 -2.49
N LYS A 224 16.46 -38.09 -3.70
CA LYS A 224 17.60 -38.81 -4.29
C LYS A 224 18.58 -37.98 -5.15
N LYS A 225 18.25 -36.75 -5.56
CA LYS A 225 19.10 -35.93 -6.48
C LYS A 225 19.93 -34.79 -5.85
N ARG A 226 19.92 -34.61 -4.52
CA ARG A 226 20.77 -33.59 -3.82
C ARG A 226 21.94 -34.17 -3.00
N ARG A 227 22.18 -35.49 -3.03
CA ARG A 227 23.38 -36.10 -2.40
C ARG A 227 24.67 -36.01 -3.25
N SER A 228 24.59 -35.66 -4.54
CA SER A 228 25.76 -35.60 -5.44
C SER A 228 26.43 -34.22 -5.60
N LYS A 229 25.80 -33.10 -5.19
CA LYS A 229 26.40 -31.75 -5.29
C LYS A 229 27.20 -31.28 -4.06
N LYS A 230 27.40 -32.13 -3.05
CA LYS A 230 28.14 -31.78 -1.81
C LYS A 230 29.64 -32.15 -1.84
N LYS A 231 30.22 -32.47 -3.01
CA LYS A 231 31.61 -32.96 -3.16
C LYS A 231 32.55 -32.15 -4.09
N SER A 232 32.11 -31.06 -4.73
CA SER A 232 32.92 -30.34 -5.73
C SER A 232 33.12 -28.82 -5.49
N LYS A 233 32.95 -28.31 -4.26
CA LYS A 233 33.30 -26.93 -3.92
C LYS A 233 34.01 -26.76 -2.55
N LYS A 234 34.75 -27.81 -2.13
CA LYS A 234 35.74 -27.76 -1.04
C LYS A 234 37.16 -27.55 -1.61
N ALA A 235 37.30 -26.55 -2.50
CA ALA A 235 38.55 -26.29 -3.24
C ALA A 235 38.61 -24.86 -3.83
N LYS A 236 38.25 -23.82 -3.06
CA LYS A 236 38.69 -22.42 -3.29
C LYS A 236 38.44 -21.56 -2.04
N ARG A 237 39.37 -21.61 -1.08
CA ARG A 237 39.45 -20.70 0.07
C ARG A 237 40.92 -20.57 0.50
N SER A 238 41.57 -19.50 0.03
CA SER A 238 42.91 -19.06 0.40
C SER A 238 43.25 -17.81 -0.43
N ARG A 239 43.79 -16.74 0.18
CA ARG A 239 44.37 -15.54 -0.47
C ARG A 239 43.36 -14.61 -1.15
N GLU A 240 43.49 -13.28 -1.12
CA GLU A 240 44.17 -12.35 -0.18
C GLU A 240 43.08 -11.39 0.39
N GLU A 241 43.16 -10.71 1.55
CA GLU A 241 44.23 -10.51 2.57
C GLU A 241 45.31 -9.43 2.29
N ASP A 242 44.91 -8.15 2.05
CA ASP A 242 45.61 -6.82 2.25
C ASP A 242 44.68 -5.66 1.75
N ASP A 243 44.78 -4.35 2.02
CA ASP A 243 45.35 -3.41 3.03
C ASP A 243 45.10 -1.97 2.46
N SER A 244 45.61 -0.88 3.06
CA SER A 244 45.42 0.56 2.74
C SER A 244 44.22 1.22 3.46
N GLU A 245 44.38 1.98 4.54
CA GLU A 245 45.17 3.22 4.78
C GLU A 245 44.44 4.53 4.36
N GLU A 246 44.22 5.34 5.39
CA GLU A 246 44.27 6.81 5.51
C GLU A 246 43.83 7.74 4.36
N SER A 247 43.00 8.71 4.73
CA SER A 247 43.31 10.13 4.49
C SER A 247 42.48 11.06 5.39
N GLU A 248 43.14 11.80 6.28
CA GLU A 248 42.56 12.97 6.95
C GLU A 248 42.63 14.21 6.04
N THR A 249 41.54 14.96 5.92
CA THR A 249 41.54 16.39 5.53
C THR A 249 40.40 17.07 6.31
N SER A 250 40.65 17.85 7.36
CA SER A 250 41.26 19.20 7.34
C SER A 250 40.49 20.20 6.47
N SER A 251 39.57 20.96 7.08
CA SER A 251 39.58 22.42 6.98
C SER A 251 38.65 23.03 8.04
N ASP A 252 39.24 23.75 8.99
CA ASP A 252 38.56 24.85 9.66
C ASP A 252 38.32 26.00 8.65
N GLU A 253 37.28 26.79 8.85
CA GLU A 253 37.33 28.25 8.64
C GLU A 253 36.31 28.93 9.57
N GLU A 254 36.83 29.71 10.52
CA GLU A 254 36.05 30.71 11.25
C GLU A 254 35.57 31.80 10.28
N THR A 255 34.28 32.17 10.34
CA THR A 255 33.83 33.47 9.85
C THR A 255 33.14 34.27 10.95
N HIS A 256 33.97 34.90 11.78
CA HIS A 256 33.56 36.00 12.65
C HIS A 256 33.06 37.18 11.79
N GLY A 257 31.74 37.32 11.65
CA GLY A 257 31.08 38.42 10.95
C GLY A 257 30.41 39.39 11.92
N LEU A 258 31.16 40.35 12.46
CA LEU A 258 30.64 41.42 13.31
C LEU A 258 30.02 42.56 12.48
N LEU A 259 28.87 43.06 12.98
CA LEU A 259 28.32 44.41 12.78
C LEU A 259 27.73 44.79 11.41
N GLY A 260 26.47 45.26 11.48
CA GLY A 260 25.65 45.85 10.43
C GLY A 260 24.30 46.23 11.04
#